data_AF-A0A089NT13-F1
#
_entry.id   AF-A0A089NT13-F1
#
_cell.length_a   1.000
_cell.length_b   1.000
_cell.length_c   1.000
_cell.angle_alpha   90.00
_cell.angle_beta   90.00
_cell.angle_gamma   90.00
#
_symmetry.space_group_name_H-M   'P 1'
#
loop_
_entity.id
_entity.type
_entity.pdbx_description
1 polymer ?
#
loop_
_entity_poly.entity_id
_entity_poly.type
_entity_poly.pdbx_seq_one_letter_code
_entity_poly.pdbx_strand_id
1 'polypeptide(L)'
;MRSASSITGGGNADSDASAETGLRRAHLVEATAPGTLENAVQIRPWHADVLRLGGPNIHLARHNFVLPLVCRLVHPGSGSSDVGQGGTSRAESEAESRRLVDRFGRIPW
;
A
#
# COMPACT_ATOMS: atom_id res chain seq x y z
N MET A 1 -38.85 3.38 37.56
CA MET A 1 -38.87 2.53 36.35
C MET A 1 -38.18 3.29 35.23
N ARG A 2 -36.96 2.89 34.86
CA ARG A 2 -36.15 3.57 33.83
C ARG A 2 -36.47 2.99 32.46
N SER A 3 -36.68 3.92 31.52
CA SER A 3 -36.99 3.68 30.12
C SER A 3 -35.78 3.10 29.36
N ALA A 4 -36.07 2.29 28.34
CA ALA A 4 -35.09 1.71 27.44
C ALA A 4 -34.38 2.79 26.61
N SER A 5 -33.10 2.57 26.31
CA SER A 5 -32.41 3.27 25.22
C SER A 5 -31.51 2.27 24.51
N SER A 6 -31.83 2.06 23.24
CA SER A 6 -31.08 1.23 22.30
C SER A 6 -29.69 1.82 22.11
N ILE A 7 -28.67 1.03 22.36
CA ILE A 7 -27.30 1.33 21.92
C ILE A 7 -27.29 1.04 20.42
N THR A 8 -27.49 2.08 19.60
CA THR A 8 -27.18 2.03 18.18
C THR A 8 -25.69 1.77 18.04
N GLY A 9 -25.37 0.60 17.47
CA GLY A 9 -24.01 0.21 17.14
C GLY A 9 -23.33 1.29 16.32
N GLY A 10 -22.35 1.96 16.94
CA GLY A 10 -21.43 2.83 16.24
C GLY A 10 -20.68 1.99 15.23
N GLY A 11 -20.85 2.32 13.95
CA GLY A 11 -20.12 1.68 12.87
C GLY A 11 -18.62 1.83 13.10
N ASN A 12 -17.93 0.71 13.20
CA ASN A 12 -16.47 0.65 13.09
C ASN A 12 -16.07 0.90 11.62
N ALA A 13 -16.24 2.15 11.19
CA ALA A 13 -15.44 2.70 10.12
C ALA A 13 -14.05 2.98 10.71
N ASP A 14 -13.24 1.93 10.91
CA ASP A 14 -11.79 2.16 11.05
C ASP A 14 -11.35 2.69 9.69
N SER A 15 -11.24 4.00 9.67
CA SER A 15 -10.67 4.81 8.62
C SER A 15 -9.34 4.23 8.19
N ASP A 16 -9.27 3.72 6.97
CA ASP A 16 -8.05 3.71 6.17
C ASP A 16 -7.73 5.15 5.77
N ALA A 17 -7.44 5.95 6.79
CA ALA A 17 -7.59 7.39 6.76
C ALA A 17 -6.69 8.04 5.69
N SER A 18 -5.59 7.42 5.27
CA SER A 18 -4.57 8.23 4.60
C SER A 18 -4.90 8.67 3.18
N ALA A 19 -5.61 7.88 2.38
CA ALA A 19 -6.04 8.33 1.05
C ALA A 19 -7.24 9.30 1.14
N GLU A 20 -8.05 9.16 2.19
CA GLU A 20 -9.29 9.90 2.41
C GLU A 20 -9.09 11.19 3.24
N THR A 21 -7.94 11.35 3.90
CA THR A 21 -7.57 12.55 4.70
C THR A 21 -7.38 13.81 3.85
N GLY A 22 -7.35 13.70 2.52
CA GLY A 22 -7.03 14.82 1.63
C GLY A 22 -5.56 15.26 1.68
N LEU A 23 -4.72 14.59 2.46
CA LEU A 23 -3.31 14.92 2.60
C LEU A 23 -2.53 14.56 1.33
N ARG A 24 -1.68 15.49 0.88
CA ARG A 24 -0.77 15.26 -0.24
C ARG A 24 0.37 14.34 0.20
N ARG A 25 0.56 13.23 -0.50
CA ARG A 25 1.65 12.28 -0.27
C ARG A 25 2.48 12.11 -1.53
N ALA A 26 3.78 11.93 -1.35
CA ALA A 26 4.73 11.74 -2.42
C ALA A 26 5.46 10.41 -2.21
N HIS A 27 5.55 9.60 -3.27
CA HIS A 27 6.43 8.44 -3.30
C HIS A 27 7.76 8.86 -3.91
N LEU A 28 8.81 8.86 -3.09
CA LEU A 28 10.13 9.28 -3.51
C LEU A 28 10.78 8.18 -4.37
N VAL A 29 11.17 8.54 -5.59
CA VAL A 29 11.75 7.63 -6.60
C VAL A 29 13.04 8.18 -7.17
N GLU A 30 13.84 7.31 -7.78
CA GLU A 30 15.10 7.67 -8.41
C GLU A 30 14.93 8.69 -9.56
N ALA A 31 15.99 9.44 -9.84
CA ALA A 31 16.00 10.49 -10.86
C ALA A 31 15.49 10.02 -12.24
N THR A 32 15.76 8.75 -12.55
CA THR A 32 15.44 8.10 -13.83
C THR A 32 14.12 7.33 -13.80
N ALA A 33 13.35 7.38 -12.71
CA ALA A 33 12.09 6.68 -12.62
C ALA A 33 11.08 7.20 -13.66
N PRO A 34 10.27 6.31 -14.27
CA PRO A 34 9.28 6.71 -15.25
C PRO A 34 8.24 7.63 -14.60
N GLY A 35 8.01 8.81 -15.19
CA GLY A 35 7.04 9.79 -14.68
C GLY A 35 5.63 9.65 -15.21
N THR A 36 5.38 8.73 -16.13
CA THR A 36 4.07 8.48 -16.71
C THR A 36 3.63 7.06 -16.42
N LEU A 37 2.32 6.85 -16.32
CA LEU A 37 1.75 5.52 -16.07
C LEU A 37 2.11 4.54 -17.19
N GLU A 38 2.05 4.97 -18.45
CA GLU A 38 2.41 4.14 -19.62
C GLU A 38 3.83 3.56 -19.51
N ASN A 39 4.81 4.42 -19.23
CA ASN A 39 6.20 4.00 -19.08
C ASN A 39 6.42 3.17 -17.80
N ALA A 40 5.70 3.50 -16.71
CA ALA A 40 5.77 2.76 -15.46
C ALA A 40 5.27 1.32 -15.61
N VAL A 41 4.17 1.10 -16.34
CA VAL A 41 3.62 -0.24 -16.59
C VAL A 41 4.64 -1.17 -17.25
N GLN A 42 5.46 -0.64 -18.16
CA GLN A 42 6.43 -1.44 -18.91
C GLN A 42 7.73 -1.72 -18.12
N ILE A 43 8.23 -0.72 -17.37
CA ILE A 43 9.60 -0.75 -16.84
C ILE A 43 9.64 -0.95 -15.32
N ARG A 44 8.60 -0.49 -14.61
CA ARG A 44 8.49 -0.48 -13.14
C ARG A 44 7.04 -0.72 -12.71
N PRO A 45 6.48 -1.94 -12.86
CA PRO A 45 5.05 -2.21 -12.62
C PRO A 45 4.55 -1.73 -11.23
N TRP A 46 5.39 -1.83 -10.20
CA TRP A 46 5.09 -1.34 -8.86
C TRP A 46 4.87 0.18 -8.78
N HIS A 47 5.58 0.97 -9.61
CA HIS A 47 5.30 2.42 -9.72
C HIS A 47 3.96 2.67 -10.40
N ALA A 48 3.54 1.79 -11.31
CA ALA A 48 2.22 1.87 -11.91
C ALA A 48 1.12 1.60 -10.88
N ASP A 49 1.35 0.70 -9.92
CA ASP A 49 0.41 0.47 -8.82
C ASP A 49 0.22 1.72 -7.95
N VAL A 50 1.31 2.42 -7.62
CA VAL A 50 1.23 3.70 -6.90
C VAL A 50 0.39 4.73 -7.66
N LEU A 51 0.60 4.83 -8.98
CA LEU A 51 -0.15 5.75 -9.84
C LEU A 51 -1.62 5.35 -10.04
N ARG A 52 -1.95 4.05 -10.06
CA ARG A 52 -3.32 3.55 -10.26
C ARG A 52 -4.14 3.51 -8.98
N LEU A 53 -3.51 3.09 -7.88
CA LEU A 53 -4.20 2.76 -6.63
C LEU A 53 -4.06 3.87 -5.58
N GLY A 54 -3.13 4.82 -5.73
CA GLY A 54 -2.85 5.84 -4.72
C GLY A 54 -3.95 6.90 -4.55
N GLY A 55 -4.82 7.08 -5.55
CA GLY A 55 -5.82 8.15 -5.54
C GLY A 55 -5.23 9.53 -5.87
N PRO A 56 -6.07 10.59 -5.89
CA PRO A 56 -5.72 11.87 -6.51
C PRO A 56 -4.64 12.68 -5.77
N ASN A 57 -4.37 12.35 -4.50
CA ASN A 57 -3.42 13.09 -3.66
C ASN A 57 -2.03 12.45 -3.59
N ILE A 58 -1.82 11.33 -4.30
CA ILE A 58 -0.55 10.61 -4.33
C ILE A 58 0.14 10.85 -5.67
N HIS A 59 1.43 11.17 -5.62
CA HIS A 59 2.26 11.36 -6.81
C HIS A 59 3.66 10.78 -6.63
N LEU A 60 4.34 10.52 -7.74
CA LEU A 60 5.76 10.17 -7.74
C LEU A 60 6.60 11.45 -7.69
N ALA A 61 7.57 11.52 -6.77
CA ALA A 61 8.52 12.62 -6.67
C ALA A 61 9.92 12.09 -6.97
N ARG A 62 10.59 12.64 -7.99
CA ARG A 62 11.95 12.24 -8.35
C ARG A 62 12.95 13.01 -7.50
N HIS A 63 13.93 12.33 -6.93
CA HIS A 63 15.10 12.97 -6.36
C HIS A 63 16.23 13.08 -7.39
N ASN A 64 17.16 14.00 -7.17
CA ASN A 64 18.36 14.14 -8.02
C ASN A 64 19.55 13.29 -7.54
N PHE A 65 19.39 12.54 -6.45
CA PHE A 65 20.40 11.57 -5.99
C PHE A 65 20.63 10.48 -7.06
N VAL A 66 21.89 10.18 -7.38
CA VAL A 66 22.28 9.28 -8.50
C VAL A 66 22.50 7.83 -8.03
N LEU A 67 22.25 7.54 -6.75
CA LEU A 67 22.37 6.19 -6.20
C LEU A 67 21.02 5.45 -6.32
N PRO A 68 21.01 4.16 -6.73
CA PRO A 68 19.80 3.35 -6.62
C PRO A 68 19.37 3.28 -5.16
N LEU A 69 18.14 3.73 -4.86
CA LEU A 69 17.63 3.85 -3.49
C LEU A 69 17.52 2.51 -2.73
N VAL A 70 17.58 1.38 -3.42
CA VAL A 70 17.33 0.08 -2.79
C VAL A 70 18.22 -1.02 -3.36
N CYS A 71 19.32 -1.30 -2.67
CA CYS A 71 19.78 -2.68 -2.49
C CYS A 71 19.06 -3.22 -1.24
N ARG A 72 17.89 -3.84 -1.42
CA ARG A 72 17.22 -4.52 -0.29
C ARG A 72 18.00 -5.80 0.01
N LEU A 73 18.81 -5.76 1.07
CA LEU A 73 19.31 -6.96 1.71
C LEU A 73 18.14 -7.66 2.40
N VAL A 74 17.67 -8.76 1.82
CA VAL A 74 16.67 -9.63 2.45
C VAL A 74 17.42 -10.55 3.40
N HIS A 75 17.17 -10.39 4.71
CA HIS A 75 17.74 -11.29 5.69
C HIS A 75 17.14 -12.69 5.52
N PRO A 76 17.94 -13.78 5.42
CA PRO A 76 17.44 -15.12 5.11
C PRO A 76 16.33 -15.64 6.05
N GLY A 77 16.33 -15.21 7.32
CA GLY A 77 15.29 -15.54 8.30
C GLY A 77 14.14 -14.53 8.44
N SER A 78 14.04 -13.54 7.55
CA SER A 78 12.93 -12.57 7.59
C SER A 78 11.64 -13.18 7.04
N GLY A 79 10.49 -12.73 7.54
CA GLY A 79 9.18 -13.12 6.98
C GLY A 79 9.06 -12.80 5.48
N SER A 80 9.71 -11.74 4.99
CA SER A 80 9.77 -11.44 3.56
C SER A 80 10.58 -12.47 2.75
N SER A 81 11.64 -13.03 3.34
CA SER A 81 12.38 -14.16 2.78
C SER A 81 11.50 -15.41 2.74
N ASP A 82 10.80 -15.70 3.83
CA ASP A 82 9.93 -16.88 3.96
C ASP A 82 8.75 -16.83 2.97
N VAL A 83 8.05 -15.69 2.86
CA VAL A 83 6.99 -15.48 1.86
C VAL A 83 7.53 -15.64 0.43
N GLY A 84 8.71 -15.09 0.16
CA GLY A 84 9.37 -15.17 -1.14
C GLY A 84 9.74 -16.60 -1.55
N GLN A 85 10.07 -17.46 -0.58
CA GLN A 85 10.39 -18.87 -0.81
C GLN A 85 9.18 -19.81 -0.69
N GLY A 86 7.98 -19.28 -0.44
CA GLY A 86 6.76 -20.08 -0.35
C GLY A 86 6.58 -20.81 0.98
N GLY A 87 7.17 -20.29 2.06
CA GLY A 87 6.95 -20.77 3.42
C GLY A 87 5.55 -20.47 3.94
N THR A 88 5.28 -20.86 5.18
CA THR A 88 3.95 -20.77 5.82
C THR A 88 3.42 -19.33 5.89
N SER A 89 4.32 -18.33 5.97
CA SER A 89 3.94 -16.92 6.01
C SER A 89 3.27 -16.44 4.71
N ARG A 90 3.39 -17.19 3.59
CA ARG A 90 2.71 -16.84 2.34
C ARG A 90 1.19 -16.95 2.46
N ALA A 91 0.68 -18.03 3.04
CA ALA A 91 -0.76 -18.25 3.19
C ALA A 91 -1.39 -17.18 4.10
N GLU A 92 -0.68 -16.79 5.16
CA GLU A 92 -1.08 -15.72 6.07
C GLU A 92 -1.13 -14.36 5.34
N SER A 93 -0.11 -14.05 4.55
CA SER A 93 -0.05 -12.82 3.75
C SER A 93 -1.17 -12.75 2.70
N GLU A 94 -1.48 -13.85 2.03
CA GLU A 94 -2.57 -13.94 1.05
C GLU A 94 -3.96 -13.85 1.71
N ALA A 95 -4.12 -14.39 2.92
CA ALA A 95 -5.35 -14.27 3.69
C ALA A 95 -5.58 -12.82 4.15
N GLU A 96 -4.54 -12.17 4.66
CA GLU A 96 -4.64 -10.76 5.07
C GLU A 96 -4.91 -9.84 3.88
N SER A 97 -4.25 -10.07 2.75
CA SER A 97 -4.49 -9.30 1.52
C SER A 97 -5.94 -9.38 1.07
N ARG A 98 -6.55 -10.59 1.11
CA ARG A 98 -7.98 -10.76 0.80
C ARG A 98 -8.86 -9.99 1.78
N ARG A 99 -8.58 -10.08 3.07
CA ARG A 99 -9.32 -9.36 4.11
C ARG A 99 -9.28 -7.84 3.92
N LEU A 100 -8.13 -7.30 3.53
CA LEU A 100 -7.96 -5.88 3.22
C LEU A 100 -8.75 -5.47 1.97
N VAL A 101 -8.70 -6.26 0.90
CA VAL A 101 -9.51 -6.01 -0.31
C VAL A 101 -11.00 -6.08 0.00
N ASP A 102 -11.47 -7.08 0.76
CA ASP A 102 -12.88 -7.21 1.12
C ASP A 102 -13.36 -6.01 1.95
N ARG A 103 -12.49 -5.46 2.81
CA ARG A 103 -12.80 -4.32 3.68
C ARG A 103 -12.79 -2.99 2.95
N PHE A 104 -11.83 -2.77 2.04
CA PHE A 104 -11.55 -1.45 1.47
C PHE A 104 -11.74 -1.38 -0.05
N GLY A 105 -12.12 -2.48 -0.70
CA GLY A 105 -12.21 -2.62 -2.16
C GLY A 105 -10.85 -2.61 -2.88
N ARG A 106 -9.75 -2.41 -2.14
CA ARG A 106 -8.36 -2.36 -2.62
C ARG A 106 -7.41 -2.69 -1.47
N ILE A 107 -6.15 -3.00 -1.79
CA ILE A 107 -5.09 -3.05 -0.76
C ILE A 107 -4.77 -1.60 -0.37
N PRO A 108 -4.86 -1.25 0.93
CA PRO A 108 -4.54 0.08 1.40
C PRO A 108 -3.04 0.36 1.44
N TRP A 109 -2.70 1.64 1.27
CA TRP A 109 -1.34 2.19 1.10
C TRP A 109 -1.08 3.39 2.01
#